data_AF-A0A0H2KNX4-F1
#
_entry.id   AF-A0A0H2KNX4-F1
#
_cell.length_a   1.000
_cell.length_b   1.000
_cell.length_c   1.000
_cell.angle_alpha   90.00
_cell.angle_beta   90.00
_cell.angle_gamma   90.00
#
_symmetry.space_group_name_H-M   'P 1'
#
loop_
_entity.id
_entity.type
_entity.pdbx_description
1 polymer ?
#
loop_
_entity_poly.entity_id
_entity_poly.type
_entity_poly.pdbx_seq_one_letter_code
_entity_poly.pdbx_strand_id
1 'polypeptide(L)'
;QAVLDAADAAFAVAVPGARFRDVHAAAMEVIAARLEEWGLLPVSAAESLSPEGQQHRRWMVHGTSHHLGLDVHDCAQARRELYLDGVLEPGMVFTIEPGLYFKADDLAVPEEYRGIGVRIEDDVLVTAEGNENLSASLPRRPEDVEAWMARLRG
;
A
#
# COMPACT_ATOMS: atom_id res chain seq x y z
N GLN A 1 0.97 10.17 7.07
CA GLN A 1 -0.14 9.43 7.72
C GLN A 1 -0.93 8.56 6.75
N ALA A 2 -1.61 9.10 5.72
CA ALA A 2 -2.48 8.30 4.83
C ALA A 2 -1.84 7.03 4.24
N VAL A 3 -0.59 7.11 3.76
CA VAL A 3 0.14 5.95 3.22
C VAL A 3 0.44 4.90 4.30
N LEU A 4 0.76 5.33 5.52
CA LEU A 4 0.98 4.43 6.66
C LEU A 4 -0.32 3.72 7.06
N ASP A 5 -1.43 4.45 7.14
CA ASP A 5 -2.74 3.86 7.45
C ASP A 5 -3.15 2.82 6.39
N ALA A 6 -2.85 3.07 5.11
CA ALA A 6 -3.10 2.14 4.03
C ALA A 6 -2.23 0.88 4.14
N ALA A 7 -0.97 1.03 4.56
CA ALA A 7 -0.08 -0.10 4.81
C ALA A 7 -0.58 -0.94 5.99
N ASP A 8 -0.96 -0.30 7.09
CA ASP A 8 -1.47 -0.98 8.28
C ASP A 8 -2.80 -1.72 8.01
N ALA A 9 -3.68 -1.15 7.18
CA ALA A 9 -4.89 -1.84 6.73
C ALA A 9 -4.59 -3.08 5.86
N ALA A 10 -3.59 -2.99 4.97
CA ALA A 10 -3.12 -4.14 4.18
C ALA A 10 -2.50 -5.22 5.08
N PHE A 11 -1.70 -4.85 6.08
CA PHE A 11 -1.14 -5.76 7.07
C PHE A 11 -2.22 -6.51 7.87
N ALA A 12 -3.30 -5.83 8.24
CA ALA A 12 -4.39 -6.41 9.02
C ALA A 12 -5.12 -7.56 8.30
N VAL A 13 -5.17 -7.53 6.96
CA VAL A 13 -5.85 -8.56 6.15
C VAL A 13 -4.91 -9.59 5.54
N ALA A 14 -3.60 -9.37 5.61
CA ALA A 14 -2.56 -10.25 5.10
C ALA A 14 -2.38 -11.51 5.98
N VAL A 15 -3.40 -12.37 6.04
CA VAL A 15 -3.42 -13.57 6.91
C VAL A 15 -3.76 -14.83 6.09
N PRO A 16 -3.43 -16.04 6.59
CA PRO A 16 -3.78 -17.27 5.91
C PRO A 16 -5.27 -17.36 5.57
N GLY A 17 -5.58 -17.80 4.35
CA GLY A 17 -6.96 -17.95 3.88
C GLY A 17 -7.55 -16.69 3.22
N ALA A 18 -6.95 -15.51 3.41
CA ALA A 18 -7.30 -14.32 2.62
C ALA A 18 -6.82 -14.47 1.17
N ARG A 19 -7.43 -13.75 0.21
CA ARG A 19 -6.90 -13.73 -1.17
C ARG A 19 -5.85 -12.64 -1.31
N PHE A 20 -4.87 -12.87 -2.17
CA PHE A 20 -3.79 -11.90 -2.41
C PHE A 20 -4.33 -10.51 -2.79
N ARG A 21 -5.35 -10.45 -3.66
CA ARG A 21 -6.00 -9.17 -4.04
C ARG A 21 -6.68 -8.42 -2.89
N ASP A 22 -7.06 -9.10 -1.80
CA ASP A 22 -7.76 -8.48 -0.69
C ASP A 22 -6.82 -7.51 0.06
N VAL A 23 -5.50 -7.77 0.05
CA VAL A 23 -4.45 -6.88 0.56
C VAL A 23 -4.44 -5.54 -0.17
N HIS A 24 -4.50 -5.58 -1.51
CA HIS A 24 -4.59 -4.36 -2.33
C HIS A 24 -5.91 -3.62 -2.09
N ALA A 25 -7.03 -4.35 -2.01
CA ALA A 25 -8.33 -3.75 -1.76
C ALA A 25 -8.39 -2.98 -0.44
N ALA A 26 -7.86 -3.56 0.65
CA ALA A 26 -7.81 -2.90 1.97
C ALA A 26 -7.00 -1.59 1.93
N ALA A 27 -5.85 -1.58 1.26
CA ALA A 27 -5.10 -0.33 1.06
C ALA A 27 -5.88 0.70 0.23
N MET A 28 -6.56 0.27 -0.85
CA MET A 28 -7.33 1.19 -1.70
C MET A 28 -8.52 1.81 -0.97
N GLU A 29 -9.19 1.07 -0.08
CA GLU A 29 -10.28 1.61 0.75
C GLU A 29 -9.80 2.81 1.58
N VAL A 30 -8.65 2.67 2.25
CA VAL A 30 -8.05 3.77 3.03
C VAL A 30 -7.63 4.92 2.13
N ILE A 31 -6.94 4.64 1.02
CA ILE A 31 -6.49 5.68 0.09
C ILE A 31 -7.69 6.47 -0.47
N ALA A 32 -8.73 5.79 -0.94
CA ALA A 32 -9.92 6.46 -1.47
C ALA A 32 -10.61 7.31 -0.40
N ALA A 33 -10.77 6.80 0.82
CA ALA A 33 -11.35 7.56 1.93
C ALA A 33 -10.55 8.81 2.27
N ARG A 34 -9.21 8.73 2.30
CA ARG A 34 -8.34 9.90 2.54
C ARG A 34 -8.40 10.92 1.43
N LEU A 35 -8.43 10.48 0.17
CA LEU A 35 -8.56 11.38 -0.97
C LEU A 35 -9.94 12.06 -1.01
N GLU A 36 -11.01 11.38 -0.60
CA GLU A 36 -12.34 11.99 -0.40
C GLU A 36 -12.32 13.02 0.74
N GLU A 37 -11.75 12.68 1.89
CA GLU A 37 -11.61 13.57 3.06
C GLU A 37 -10.87 14.87 2.71
N TRP A 38 -9.85 14.79 1.85
CA TRP A 38 -9.10 15.95 1.37
C TRP A 38 -9.78 16.70 0.21
N GLY A 39 -10.93 16.22 -0.27
CA GLY A 39 -11.64 16.81 -1.41
C GLY A 39 -10.92 16.66 -2.75
N LEU A 40 -10.00 15.69 -2.87
CA LEU A 40 -9.29 15.39 -4.11
C LEU A 40 -10.12 14.53 -5.07
N LEU A 41 -10.98 13.67 -4.55
CA LEU A 41 -11.87 12.89 -5.40
C LEU A 41 -13.03 13.77 -5.91
N PRO A 42 -13.32 13.77 -7.23
CA PRO A 42 -14.49 14.45 -7.79
C PRO A 42 -15.81 13.70 -7.50
N VAL A 43 -15.73 12.53 -6.87
CA VAL A 43 -16.82 11.60 -6.56
C VAL A 43 -16.60 11.04 -5.15
N SER A 44 -17.56 10.30 -4.61
CA SER A 44 -17.38 9.63 -3.30
C SER A 44 -16.29 8.55 -3.35
N ALA A 45 -15.69 8.20 -2.21
CA ALA A 45 -14.74 7.09 -2.14
C ALA A 45 -15.38 5.77 -2.63
N ALA A 46 -16.64 5.53 -2.28
CA ALA A 46 -17.39 4.35 -2.72
C ALA A 46 -17.54 4.28 -4.24
N GLU A 47 -17.90 5.39 -4.88
CA GLU A 47 -17.93 5.47 -6.35
C GLU A 47 -16.53 5.31 -6.94
N SER A 48 -15.51 5.89 -6.31
CA SER A 48 -14.13 5.74 -6.77
C SER A 48 -13.61 4.31 -6.70
N LEU A 49 -14.03 3.53 -5.70
CA LEU A 49 -13.64 2.13 -5.55
C LEU A 49 -14.39 1.20 -6.50
N SER A 50 -15.49 1.67 -7.12
CA SER A 50 -16.24 0.88 -8.10
C SER A 50 -15.38 0.57 -9.35
N PRO A 51 -15.66 -0.53 -10.06
CA PRO A 51 -14.96 -0.87 -11.30
C PRO A 51 -14.99 0.24 -12.36
N GLU A 52 -16.08 1.03 -12.40
CA GLU A 52 -16.29 2.10 -13.36
C GLU A 52 -15.67 3.44 -12.92
N GLY A 53 -15.50 3.68 -11.61
CA GLY A 53 -14.98 4.94 -11.09
C GLY A 53 -13.45 5.02 -11.15
N GLN A 54 -12.78 4.24 -10.32
CA GLN A 54 -11.31 4.07 -10.25
C GLN A 54 -10.48 5.37 -10.15
N GLN A 55 -11.07 6.52 -9.80
CA GLN A 55 -10.39 7.83 -9.83
C GLN A 55 -9.19 7.92 -8.86
N HIS A 56 -9.24 7.23 -7.73
CA HIS A 56 -8.12 7.12 -6.77
C HIS A 56 -6.82 6.62 -7.41
N ARG A 57 -6.91 5.83 -8.49
CA ARG A 57 -5.75 5.27 -9.22
C ARG A 57 -4.94 6.33 -9.97
N ARG A 58 -5.48 7.54 -10.10
CA ARG A 58 -4.70 8.69 -10.60
C ARG A 58 -3.45 8.95 -9.74
N TRP A 59 -3.55 8.75 -8.43
CA TRP A 59 -2.47 9.05 -7.47
C TRP A 59 -1.88 7.80 -6.79
N MET A 60 -2.60 6.68 -6.79
CA MET A 60 -2.05 5.35 -6.46
C MET A 60 -1.94 4.51 -7.74
N VAL A 61 -0.78 4.65 -8.41
CA VAL A 61 -0.59 4.24 -9.82
C VAL A 61 -0.10 2.79 -9.99
N HIS A 62 0.12 2.06 -8.90
CA HIS A 62 0.65 0.69 -8.92
C HIS A 62 -0.14 -0.23 -7.99
N GLY A 63 0.21 -1.53 -8.00
CA GLY A 63 -0.33 -2.50 -7.05
C GLY A 63 0.26 -2.31 -5.65
N THR A 64 -0.43 -2.81 -4.63
CA THR A 64 0.05 -2.72 -3.23
C THR A 64 1.06 -3.82 -2.88
N SER A 65 1.12 -4.90 -3.67
CA SER A 65 1.90 -6.08 -3.30
C SER A 65 2.36 -6.85 -4.53
N HIS A 66 3.54 -7.47 -4.42
CA HIS A 66 4.02 -8.53 -5.30
C HIS A 66 4.75 -9.62 -4.48
N HIS A 67 4.80 -10.86 -4.99
CA HIS A 67 5.62 -11.89 -4.33
C HIS A 67 7.10 -11.51 -4.35
N LEU A 68 7.82 -11.98 -3.33
CA LEU A 68 9.23 -11.72 -3.12
C LEU A 68 9.94 -13.03 -2.78
N GLY A 69 11.08 -13.27 -3.42
CA GLY A 69 11.86 -14.49 -3.22
C GLY A 69 13.23 -14.40 -3.90
N LEU A 70 13.52 -15.33 -4.81
CA LEU A 70 14.81 -15.29 -5.55
C LEU A 70 14.89 -14.09 -6.50
N ASP A 71 13.73 -13.68 -7.04
CA ASP A 71 13.56 -12.47 -7.82
C ASP A 71 12.79 -11.42 -7.01
N VAL A 72 13.03 -10.14 -7.30
CA VAL A 72 12.34 -9.03 -6.60
C VAL A 72 10.83 -9.06 -6.85
N HIS A 73 10.43 -9.30 -8.09
CA HIS A 73 9.05 -9.61 -8.47
C HIS A 73 8.96 -11.10 -8.74
N ASP A 74 8.99 -11.90 -7.67
CA ASP A 74 8.91 -13.35 -7.80
C ASP A 74 7.53 -13.76 -8.36
N CYS A 75 7.48 -14.88 -9.06
CA CYS A 75 6.25 -15.40 -9.66
C CYS A 75 5.50 -14.40 -10.58
N ALA A 76 6.14 -13.36 -11.11
CA ALA A 76 5.47 -12.33 -11.92
C ALA A 76 4.78 -12.86 -13.19
N GLN A 77 5.18 -14.05 -13.67
CA GLN A 77 4.58 -14.75 -14.81
C GLN A 77 3.62 -15.88 -14.40
N ALA A 78 3.30 -16.00 -13.10
CA ALA A 78 2.35 -16.97 -12.61
C ALA A 78 0.94 -16.68 -13.14
N ARG A 79 0.14 -17.73 -13.22
CA ARG A 79 -1.26 -17.61 -13.64
C ARG A 79 -2.03 -16.82 -12.59
N ARG A 80 -3.04 -16.07 -13.02
CA ARG A 80 -3.83 -15.19 -12.15
C ARG A 80 -4.43 -15.92 -10.95
N GLU A 81 -4.88 -17.15 -11.16
CA GLU A 81 -5.48 -18.03 -10.15
C GLU A 81 -4.49 -18.46 -9.05
N LEU A 82 -3.20 -18.40 -9.35
CA LEU A 82 -2.11 -18.73 -8.43
C LEU A 82 -1.39 -17.47 -7.91
N TYR A 83 -1.85 -16.28 -8.31
CA TYR A 83 -1.24 -15.00 -7.98
C TYR A 83 -2.30 -14.07 -7.37
N LEU A 84 -2.81 -13.10 -8.12
CA LEU A 84 -3.81 -12.12 -7.62
C LEU A 84 -5.06 -12.77 -7.01
N ASP A 85 -5.47 -13.92 -7.53
CA ASP A 85 -6.67 -14.63 -7.09
C ASP A 85 -6.33 -15.81 -6.17
N GLY A 86 -5.04 -16.05 -5.95
CA GLY A 86 -4.53 -17.07 -5.05
C GLY A 86 -4.86 -16.75 -3.60
N VAL A 87 -4.96 -17.80 -2.80
CA VAL A 87 -5.14 -17.72 -1.36
C VAL A 87 -3.77 -17.62 -0.70
N LEU A 88 -3.64 -16.74 0.28
CA LEU A 88 -2.44 -16.63 1.10
C LEU A 88 -2.29 -17.89 1.95
N GLU A 89 -1.14 -18.54 1.86
CA GLU A 89 -0.78 -19.72 2.65
C GLU A 89 0.47 -19.44 3.49
N PRO A 90 0.62 -20.06 4.68
CA PRO A 90 1.83 -19.93 5.47
C PRO A 90 3.09 -20.27 4.68
N GLY A 91 4.13 -19.45 4.83
CA GLY A 91 5.39 -19.56 4.08
C GLY A 91 5.49 -18.68 2.84
N MET A 92 4.38 -18.10 2.36
CA MET A 92 4.43 -17.10 1.28
C MET A 92 5.10 -15.82 1.76
N VAL A 93 5.93 -15.22 0.90
CA VAL A 93 6.57 -13.93 1.13
C VAL A 93 6.19 -12.95 0.02
N PHE A 94 5.87 -11.72 0.39
CA PHE A 94 5.46 -10.65 -0.54
C PHE A 94 5.64 -9.26 0.09
N THR A 95 5.52 -8.21 -0.73
CA THR A 95 5.63 -6.81 -0.29
C THR A 95 4.29 -6.20 0.09
N ILE A 96 4.26 -5.25 1.02
CA ILE A 96 3.14 -4.32 1.23
C ILE A 96 3.68 -2.91 1.04
N GLU A 97 3.30 -2.27 -0.06
CA GLU A 97 3.96 -1.05 -0.56
C GLU A 97 2.99 0.04 -1.06
N PRO A 98 1.93 0.44 -0.32
CA PRO A 98 1.05 1.50 -0.79
C PRO A 98 1.79 2.83 -0.99
N GLY A 99 1.30 3.64 -1.93
CA GLY A 99 1.89 4.96 -2.22
C GLY A 99 0.90 6.00 -2.71
N LEU A 100 1.28 7.27 -2.59
CA LEU A 100 0.59 8.40 -3.17
C LEU A 100 1.60 9.30 -3.86
N TYR A 101 1.30 9.67 -5.11
CA TYR A 101 2.19 10.49 -5.94
C TYR A 101 1.40 11.62 -6.60
N PHE A 102 1.69 12.84 -6.18
CA PHE A 102 1.11 14.06 -6.74
C PHE A 102 2.13 14.70 -7.68
N LYS A 103 1.87 14.68 -8.99
CA LYS A 103 2.77 15.30 -9.96
C LYS A 103 2.83 16.82 -9.72
N ALA A 104 3.99 17.41 -10.01
CA ALA A 104 4.21 18.85 -9.79
C ALA A 104 3.26 19.74 -10.61
N ASP A 105 2.79 19.25 -11.75
CA ASP A 105 1.89 19.93 -12.68
C ASP A 105 0.42 19.47 -12.60
N ASP A 106 0.05 18.67 -11.59
CA ASP A 106 -1.32 18.20 -11.43
C ASP A 106 -2.23 19.29 -10.85
N LEU A 107 -2.93 20.01 -11.74
CA LEU A 107 -3.86 21.08 -11.35
C LEU A 107 -5.09 20.58 -10.59
N ALA A 108 -5.36 19.27 -10.57
CA ALA A 108 -6.42 18.69 -9.75
C ALA A 108 -6.02 18.56 -8.26
N VAL A 109 -4.76 18.83 -7.93
CA VAL A 109 -4.21 18.74 -6.57
C VAL A 109 -3.90 20.15 -6.04
N PRO A 110 -4.19 20.46 -4.76
CA PRO A 110 -3.75 21.70 -4.10
C PRO A 110 -2.25 21.94 -4.25
N GLU A 111 -1.85 23.19 -4.43
CA GLU A 111 -0.46 23.56 -4.74
C GLU A 111 0.54 23.05 -3.70
N GLU A 112 0.16 23.05 -2.43
CA GLU A 112 0.95 22.59 -1.30
C GLU A 112 1.28 21.08 -1.32
N TYR A 113 0.53 20.27 -2.06
CA TYR A 113 0.78 18.82 -2.19
C TYR A 113 1.49 18.45 -3.49
N ARG A 114 1.56 19.35 -4.47
CA ARG A 114 2.16 19.06 -5.77
C ARG A 114 3.65 18.78 -5.64
N GLY A 115 4.12 17.74 -6.34
CA GLY A 115 5.50 17.28 -6.30
C GLY A 115 5.83 16.34 -5.14
N ILE A 116 4.88 16.06 -4.25
CA ILE A 116 5.07 15.12 -3.14
C ILE A 116 4.76 13.70 -3.62
N GLY A 117 5.69 12.79 -3.37
CA GLY A 117 5.52 11.35 -3.54
C GLY A 117 5.95 10.62 -2.27
N VAL A 118 5.09 9.73 -1.77
CA VAL A 118 5.35 8.93 -0.56
C VAL A 118 4.96 7.49 -0.84
N ARG A 119 5.86 6.55 -0.53
CA ARG A 119 5.61 5.11 -0.46
C ARG A 119 6.22 4.58 0.82
N ILE A 120 5.51 3.69 1.50
CA ILE A 120 6.00 2.95 2.67
C ILE A 120 5.89 1.48 2.28
N GLU A 121 7.00 0.77 2.33
CA GLU A 121 7.12 -0.60 1.83
C GLU A 121 7.76 -1.49 2.88
N ASP A 122 7.15 -2.65 3.10
CA ASP A 122 7.64 -3.69 3.98
C ASP A 122 7.58 -5.07 3.33
N ASP A 123 8.50 -5.95 3.74
CA ASP A 123 8.54 -7.35 3.36
C ASP A 123 7.79 -8.19 4.39
N VAL A 124 6.89 -9.05 3.92
CA VAL A 124 5.93 -9.75 4.78
C VAL A 124 5.99 -11.25 4.54
N LEU A 125 6.14 -12.00 5.63
CA LEU A 125 6.00 -13.46 5.66
C LEU A 125 4.62 -13.83 6.21
N VAL A 126 3.85 -14.64 5.47
CA VAL A 126 2.63 -15.24 6.00
C VAL A 126 3.01 -16.37 6.97
N THR A 127 2.49 -16.32 8.19
CA THR A 127 2.70 -17.35 9.23
C THR A 127 1.42 -18.17 9.41
N ALA A 128 1.41 -19.19 10.28
CA ALA A 128 0.21 -19.99 10.50
C ALA A 128 -0.91 -19.19 11.21
N GLU A 129 -0.55 -18.16 11.98
CA GLU A 129 -1.47 -17.36 12.79
C GLU A 129 -1.73 -15.95 12.23
N GLY A 130 -1.05 -15.56 11.14
CA GLY A 130 -1.16 -14.23 10.56
C GLY A 130 0.01 -13.89 9.64
N ASN A 131 0.74 -12.83 9.97
CA ASN A 131 1.95 -12.44 9.26
C ASN A 131 3.05 -11.93 10.20
N GLU A 132 4.26 -11.89 9.66
CA GLU A 132 5.45 -11.29 10.26
C GLU A 132 6.01 -10.24 9.29
N ASN A 133 6.29 -9.05 9.81
CA ASN A 133 7.00 -8.00 9.07
C ASN A 133 8.51 -8.20 9.23
N LEU A 134 9.18 -8.57 8.14
CA LEU A 134 10.62 -8.86 8.08
C LEU A 134 11.48 -7.58 8.06
N SER A 135 10.89 -6.43 7.72
CA SER A 135 11.54 -5.11 7.67
C SER A 135 11.22 -4.22 8.88
N ALA A 136 10.54 -4.75 9.90
CA ALA A 136 10.06 -4.00 11.08
C ALA A 136 11.16 -3.29 11.91
N SER A 137 12.43 -3.58 11.65
CA SER A 137 13.56 -2.89 12.28
C SER A 137 13.69 -1.41 11.88
N LEU A 138 13.07 -1.00 10.76
CA LEU A 138 13.08 0.38 10.28
C LEU A 138 11.83 1.14 10.75
N PRO A 139 11.96 2.40 11.22
CA PRO A 139 10.81 3.18 11.65
C PRO A 139 9.93 3.60 10.47
N ARG A 140 8.61 3.49 10.64
CA ARG A 140 7.60 3.84 9.62
C ARG A 140 6.70 5.01 10.03
N ARG A 141 6.55 5.23 11.34
CA ARG A 141 5.78 6.33 11.90
C ARG A 141 6.54 7.64 11.73
N PRO A 142 5.88 8.74 11.31
CA PRO A 142 6.55 10.03 11.12
C PRO A 142 7.39 10.47 12.32
N GLU A 143 6.86 10.37 13.53
CA GLU A 143 7.52 10.73 14.78
C GLU A 143 8.74 9.86 15.10
N ASP A 144 8.69 8.57 14.76
CA ASP A 144 9.81 7.64 14.97
C ASP A 144 10.93 7.93 13.96
N VAL A 145 10.57 8.28 12.72
CA VAL A 145 11.52 8.72 11.68
C VAL A 145 12.18 10.04 12.10
N GLU A 146 11.41 11.02 12.55
CA GLU A 146 11.93 12.30 13.03
C GLU A 146 12.88 12.10 14.23
N ALA A 147 12.49 11.28 15.20
CA ALA A 147 13.33 10.97 16.36
C ALA A 147 14.63 10.24 15.97
N TRP A 148 14.57 9.32 14.99
CA TRP A 148 15.75 8.64 14.48
C TRP A 148 16.70 9.63 13.78
N MET A 149 16.19 10.49 12.91
CA MET A 149 16.98 11.50 12.20
C MET A 149 17.60 12.54 13.14
N ALA A 150 16.88 12.94 14.18
CA ALA A 150 17.37 13.90 15.17
C ALA A 150 18.63 13.39 15.90
N ARG A 151 18.74 12.08 16.16
CA ARG A 151 19.93 11.47 16.78
C ARG A 151 21.19 11.54 15.90
N LEU A 152 21.01 11.63 14.58
CA LEU A 152 22.11 11.67 13.61
C LEU A 152 22.63 13.08 13.32
N ARG A 153 21.88 14.12 13.72
CA ARG A 153 22.24 15.53 13.52
C ARG A 153 23.14 16.12 14.62
N GLY A 154 23.91 15.26 15.31
CA GLY A 154 24.89 15.65 16.32
C GLY A 154 25.96 16.59 15.77
#